data_AF-A0A9X3L9T5-F1
#
_entry.id   AF-A0A9X3L9T5-F1
#
_cell.length_a   1.000
_cell.length_b   1.000
_cell.length_c   1.000
_cell.angle_alpha   90.00
_cell.angle_beta   90.00
_cell.angle_gamma   90.00
#
_symmetry.space_group_name_H-M   'P 1'
#
loop_
_entity.id
_entity.type
_entity.pdbx_description
1 polymer ?
#
loop_
_entity_poly.entity_id
_entity_poly.type
_entity_poly.pdbx_seq_one_letter_code
_entity_poly.pdbx_strand_id
1 'polypeptide(L)'
;MEEDNKFTLYLHTFVGALGLILLTVTIIKYYETIEVSSGYLLPFFGFILTFSYINYLENKAGVSKKVIWIRSISSIIILLLISKVLFF
;
A
#
# COMPACT_ATOMS: atom_id res chain seq x y z
N MET A 1 5.29 28.96 5.62
CA MET A 1 6.45 28.03 5.57
C MET A 1 6.15 26.71 6.29
N GLU A 2 5.42 26.68 7.41
CA GLU A 2 4.95 25.43 8.05
C GLU A 2 3.84 24.67 7.31
N GLU A 3 2.90 25.36 6.65
CA GLU A 3 1.80 24.70 5.91
C GLU A 3 2.27 23.93 4.69
N ASP A 4 3.24 24.47 3.95
CA ASP A 4 3.78 23.87 2.73
C ASP A 4 4.47 22.52 3.03
N ASN A 5 5.11 22.45 4.20
CA ASN A 5 5.76 21.24 4.68
C ASN A 5 4.74 20.16 5.09
N LYS A 6 3.61 20.56 5.69
CA LYS A 6 2.50 19.64 6.01
C LYS A 6 1.82 19.12 4.76
N PHE A 7 1.51 19.99 3.79
CA PHE A 7 0.91 19.57 2.52
C PHE A 7 1.80 18.55 1.82
N THR A 8 3.09 18.85 1.69
CA THR A 8 4.08 17.95 1.11
C THR A 8 4.11 16.61 1.82
N LEU A 9 4.09 16.60 3.17
CA LEU A 9 4.06 15.37 3.98
C LEU A 9 2.81 14.52 3.70
N TYR A 10 1.63 15.13 3.65
CA TYR A 10 0.38 14.41 3.35
C TYR A 10 0.34 13.91 1.90
N LEU A 11 0.89 14.66 0.96
CA LEU A 11 1.01 14.24 -0.44
C LEU A 11 1.90 12.99 -0.55
N HIS A 12 3.04 12.94 0.13
CA HIS A 12 3.90 11.76 0.16
C HIS A 12 3.19 10.55 0.79
N THR A 13 2.45 10.77 1.88
CA THR A 13 1.63 9.74 2.54
C THR A 13 0.57 9.18 1.58
N PHE A 14 -0.08 10.05 0.81
CA PHE A 14 -1.07 9.69 -0.20
C PHE A 14 -0.45 8.89 -1.36
N VAL A 15 0.69 9.35 -1.89
CA VAL A 15 1.44 8.64 -2.94
C VAL A 15 1.87 7.25 -2.44
N GLY A 16 2.32 7.12 -1.19
CA GLY A 16 2.64 5.84 -0.58
C GLY A 16 1.44 4.89 -0.50
N ALA A 17 0.25 5.42 -0.17
CA ALA A 17 -0.98 4.64 -0.16
C ALA A 17 -1.39 4.18 -1.57
N LEU A 18 -1.31 5.06 -2.58
CA LEU A 18 -1.58 4.71 -3.98
C LEU A 18 -0.61 3.64 -4.49
N GLY A 19 0.68 3.77 -4.18
CA GLY A 19 1.69 2.78 -4.56
C GLY A 19 1.38 1.39 -4.03
N LEU A 20 0.96 1.28 -2.76
CA LEU A 20 0.55 0.00 -2.16
C LEU A 20 -0.70 -0.59 -2.81
N ILE A 21 -1.68 0.24 -3.18
CA ILE A 21 -2.87 -0.22 -3.91
C ILE A 21 -2.48 -0.80 -5.27
N LEU A 22 -1.68 -0.07 -6.05
CA LEU A 22 -1.20 -0.52 -7.37
C LEU A 22 -0.35 -1.80 -7.28
N LEU A 23 0.54 -1.88 -6.28
CA LEU A 23 1.35 -3.07 -6.03
C LEU A 23 0.44 -4.28 -5.79
N THR A 24 -0.62 -4.10 -5.00
CA THR A 24 -1.51 -5.21 -4.68
C THR A 24 -2.33 -5.66 -5.89
N VAL A 25 -2.87 -4.74 -6.68
CA VAL A 25 -3.58 -5.08 -7.93
C VAL A 25 -2.66 -5.87 -8.87
N THR A 26 -1.39 -5.48 -8.95
CA THR A 26 -0.37 -6.18 -9.73
C THR A 26 -0.15 -7.60 -9.22
N ILE A 27 -0.03 -7.78 -7.91
CA ILE A 27 0.14 -9.08 -7.27
C ILE A 27 -1.06 -10.00 -7.56
N ILE A 28 -2.29 -9.49 -7.46
CA ILE A 28 -3.47 -10.33 -7.72
C ILE A 28 -3.51 -10.74 -9.19
N LYS A 29 -3.32 -9.78 -10.11
CA LYS A 29 -3.30 -10.09 -11.55
C LYS A 29 -2.19 -11.06 -11.93
N TYR A 30 -1.03 -10.97 -11.27
CA TYR A 30 0.06 -11.93 -11.41
C TYR A 30 -0.39 -13.35 -11.02
N TYR A 31 -1.11 -13.51 -9.92
CA TYR A 31 -1.62 -14.82 -9.48
C TYR A 31 -2.72 -15.39 -10.35
N GLU A 32 -3.56 -14.55 -10.96
CA GLU A 32 -4.55 -15.04 -11.92
C GLU A 32 -3.92 -15.54 -13.21
N THR A 33 -2.81 -14.93 -13.64
CA THR A 33 -2.20 -15.21 -14.95
C THR A 33 -1.27 -16.43 -14.90
N ILE A 34 -0.78 -16.81 -13.71
CA ILE A 34 0.20 -17.89 -13.59
C ILE A 34 -0.48 -19.19 -13.15
N GLU A 35 -0.57 -20.13 -14.08
CA GLU A 35 -1.17 -21.46 -13.94
C GLU A 35 -0.32 -22.42 -13.08
N VAL A 36 0.07 -22.06 -11.86
CA VAL A 36 0.86 -22.89 -10.92
C VAL A 36 2.36 -22.90 -11.22
N SER A 37 3.12 -22.18 -10.37
CA SER A 37 4.56 -22.38 -10.20
C SER A 37 5.02 -21.66 -8.92
N SER A 38 6.03 -22.22 -8.26
CA SER A 38 6.52 -22.04 -6.87
C SER A 38 6.87 -20.62 -6.37
N GLY A 39 6.50 -19.55 -7.09
CA GLY A 39 6.75 -18.16 -6.74
C GLY A 39 5.67 -17.47 -5.90
N TYR A 40 4.68 -18.21 -5.38
CA TYR A 40 3.48 -17.62 -4.76
C TYR A 40 3.71 -16.81 -3.49
N LEU A 41 4.88 -16.88 -2.87
CA LEU A 41 5.18 -16.16 -1.64
C LEU A 41 5.96 -14.88 -1.87
N LEU A 42 6.76 -14.81 -2.94
CA LEU A 42 7.70 -13.71 -3.16
C LEU A 42 6.99 -12.35 -3.32
N PRO A 43 5.92 -12.22 -4.12
CA PRO A 43 5.18 -10.96 -4.19
C PRO A 43 4.50 -10.57 -2.86
N PHE A 44 4.02 -11.53 -2.08
CA PHE A 44 3.47 -11.27 -0.74
C PHE A 44 4.53 -10.76 0.23
N PHE A 45 5.71 -11.38 0.27
CA PHE A 45 6.83 -10.90 1.10
C PHE A 45 7.29 -9.51 0.64
N GLY A 46 7.37 -9.27 -0.67
CA GLY A 46 7.66 -7.96 -1.22
C GLY A 46 6.66 -6.88 -0.78
N PHE A 47 5.36 -7.21 -0.76
CA PHE A 47 4.32 -6.34 -0.24
C PHE A 47 4.53 -6.03 1.25
N ILE A 48 4.73 -7.05 2.10
CA ILE A 48 4.91 -6.87 3.55
C ILE A 48 6.13 -5.98 3.85
N LEU A 49 7.24 -6.21 3.16
CA LEU A 49 8.47 -5.41 3.31
C LEU A 49 8.25 -3.96 2.87
N THR A 50 7.61 -3.76 1.72
CA THR A 50 7.32 -2.42 1.18
C THR A 50 6.36 -1.66 2.11
N PHE A 51 5.28 -2.31 2.55
CA PHE A 51 4.33 -1.77 3.50
C PHE A 51 5.00 -1.35 4.82
N SER A 52 5.82 -2.23 5.38
CA SER A 52 6.55 -1.97 6.62
C SER A 52 7.55 -0.83 6.47
N TYR A 53 8.25 -0.75 5.33
CA TYR A 53 9.19 0.32 5.05
C TYR A 53 8.50 1.67 4.88
N ILE A 54 7.37 1.73 4.17
CA ILE A 54 6.59 2.97 4.05
C ILE A 54 6.08 3.43 5.42
N ASN A 55 5.58 2.51 6.26
CA ASN A 55 5.18 2.85 7.64
C ASN A 55 6.35 3.39 8.46
N TYR A 56 7.56 2.85 8.28
CA TYR A 56 8.76 3.37 8.93
C TYR A 56 9.10 4.78 8.45
N LEU A 57 9.04 5.04 7.14
CA LEU A 57 9.30 6.36 6.56
C LEU A 57 8.27 7.41 7.03
N GLU A 58 6.98 7.07 7.03
CA GLU A 58 5.91 7.95 7.51
C GLU A 58 6.08 8.31 8.99
N ASN A 59 6.42 7.32 9.84
CA ASN A 59 6.74 7.58 11.24
C ASN A 59 7.96 8.51 11.39
N LYS A 60 9.03 8.27 10.60
CA LYS A 60 10.25 9.09 10.63
C LYS A 60 10.00 10.52 10.15
N ALA A 61 9.05 10.71 9.24
CA ALA A 61 8.64 12.02 8.72
C ALA A 61 7.67 12.77 9.65
N GLY A 62 7.33 12.21 10.82
CA GLY A 62 6.47 12.87 11.81
C GLY A 62 4.97 12.65 11.59
N VAL A 63 4.57 11.75 10.68
CA VAL A 63 3.16 11.37 10.53
C VAL A 63 2.72 10.63 11.79
N SER A 64 1.59 11.05 12.37
CA SER A 64 1.09 10.41 13.58
C SER A 64 0.73 8.94 13.32
N LYS A 65 1.02 8.06 14.29
CA LYS A 65 0.65 6.63 14.21
C LYS A 65 -0.83 6.40 13.87
N LYS A 66 -1.73 7.28 14.35
CA LYS A 66 -3.17 7.22 14.03
C LYS A 66 -3.42 7.38 12.53
N VAL A 67 -2.78 8.36 11.88
CA VAL A 67 -2.92 8.59 10.43
C VAL A 67 -2.36 7.42 9.63
N ILE A 68 -1.20 6.89 10.03
CA ILE A 68 -0.60 5.71 9.39
C ILE A 68 -1.54 4.48 9.46
N TRP A 69 -2.18 4.27 10.61
CA TRP A 69 -3.17 3.19 10.80
C TRP A 69 -4.42 3.39 9.95
N ILE A 70 -4.99 4.60 9.93
CA ILE A 70 -6.16 4.93 9.11
C ILE A 70 -5.83 4.68 7.64
N ARG A 71 -4.69 5.18 7.17
CA ARG A 71 -4.19 4.96 5.81
C ARG A 71 -4.08 3.47 5.50
N SER A 72 -3.42 2.70 6.38
CA SER A 72 -3.23 1.26 6.21
C SER A 72 -4.56 0.50 6.11
N ILE A 73 -5.50 0.76 7.02
CA ILE A 73 -6.84 0.17 7.00
C ILE A 73 -7.58 0.57 5.73
N SER A 74 -7.53 1.85 5.34
CA SER A 74 -8.19 2.35 4.13
C SER A 74 -7.64 1.68 2.86
N SER A 75 -6.32 1.49 2.77
CA SER A 75 -5.69 0.76 1.65
C SER A 75 -6.16 -0.70 1.58
N ILE A 76 -6.31 -1.38 2.73
CA ILE A 76 -6.84 -2.75 2.78
C ILE A 76 -8.31 -2.80 2.36
N ILE A 77 -9.14 -1.85 2.81
CA ILE A 77 -10.57 -1.79 2.42
C ILE A 77 -10.70 -1.53 0.92
N ILE A 78 -9.97 -0.54 0.39
CA ILE A 78 -9.98 -0.21 -1.05
C ILE A 78 -9.53 -1.41 -1.86
N LEU A 79 -8.51 -2.13 -1.40
CA LEU A 79 -8.08 -3.38 -2.01
C LEU A 79 -9.20 -4.42 -2.08
N LEU A 80 -9.90 -4.68 -0.97
CA LEU A 80 -10.99 -5.65 -0.96
C LEU A 80 -12.12 -5.26 -1.91
N LEU A 81 -12.44 -3.96 -2.01
CA LEU A 81 -13.42 -3.44 -2.95
C LEU A 81 -12.97 -3.61 -4.41
N ILE A 82 -11.72 -3.26 -4.74
CA ILE A 82 -11.16 -3.41 -6.08
C ILE A 82 -11.10 -4.89 -6.47
N SER A 83 -10.67 -5.75 -5.55
CA SER A 83 -10.63 -7.20 -5.74
C SER A 83 -12.02 -7.75 -6.06
N LYS A 84 -13.04 -7.32 -5.32
CA LYS A 84 -14.43 -7.69 -5.61
C LYS A 84 -14.88 -7.25 -7.00
N VAL A 85 -14.49 -6.07 -7.48
CA VAL A 85 -14.90 -5.55 -8.80
C VAL A 85 -14.15 -6.22 -9.95
N LEU A 86 -12.87 -6.55 -9.76
CA LEU A 86 -12.03 -7.10 -10.82
C LEU A 86 -12.19 -8.63 -10.99
N PHE A 87 -12.51 -9.34 -9.89
CA PHE A 87 -12.44 -10.80 -9.84
C PHE A 87 -13.78 -11.49 -9.51
N PHE A 88 -14.86 -10.73 -9.30
CA PHE A 88 -16.22 -11.21 -9.02
C PHE A 88 -17.25 -10.42 -9.82
#